data_AF-B0BUR0-F1
#
_entry.id   AF-B0BUR0-F1
#
_cell.length_a   1.000
_cell.length_b   1.000
_cell.length_c   1.000
_cell.angle_alpha   90.00
_cell.angle_beta   90.00
_cell.angle_gamma   90.00
#
_symmetry.space_group_name_H-M   'P 1'
#
loop_
_entity.id
_entity.type
_entity.pdbx_description
1 polymer ?
#
loop_
_entity_poly.entity_id
_entity_poly.type
_entity_poly.pdbx_seq_one_letter_code
_entity_poly.pdbx_strand_id
1 'polypeptide(L)'
;MRTGIIAQKIGMTSVFNDKGERISLTLVKVDDCQVVGHKTLEKHGYNALVIGVKDKKISRVTKPMRQVFANAKISPKTKLKEFRISEENFIDIAASLEVDHFTAGQFVDITATTIGKGFAGSMKRHNFRGLEASHGVSISHRSHGSTGQRQDPGKVFKGKKMAGHMGCNQVTIQNLKIFAVDKERKLIMIQGSIPGHKNSYLSVKDAIKKISITV
;
A
#
# COMPACT_ATOMS: atom_id res chain seq x y z
N MET A 1 8.72 14.24 -11.02
CA MET A 1 7.99 13.17 -10.31
C MET A 1 6.70 13.77 -9.79
N ARG A 2 5.54 13.28 -10.27
CA ARG A 2 4.23 13.79 -9.84
C ARG A 2 3.81 13.19 -8.50
N THR A 3 2.83 13.81 -7.86
CA THR A 3 2.25 13.29 -6.63
C THR A 3 1.48 11.99 -6.86
N GLY A 4 1.35 11.19 -5.80
CA GLY A 4 0.38 10.09 -5.77
C GLY A 4 -0.93 10.52 -5.12
N ILE A 5 -1.84 9.56 -4.95
CA ILE A 5 -3.10 9.74 -4.22
C ILE A 5 -3.29 8.65 -3.17
N ILE A 6 -4.17 8.90 -2.20
CA ILE A 6 -4.63 7.89 -1.25
C ILE A 6 -5.97 7.37 -1.74
N ALA A 7 -6.17 6.06 -1.76
CA ALA A 7 -7.42 5.49 -2.21
C ALA A 7 -7.85 4.31 -1.32
N GLN A 8 -9.09 3.88 -1.45
CA GLN A 8 -9.69 2.80 -0.68
C GLN A 8 -9.95 1.58 -1.56
N LYS A 9 -9.44 0.41 -1.16
CA LYS A 9 -9.74 -0.85 -1.87
C LYS A 9 -11.21 -1.22 -1.65
N ILE A 10 -12.01 -1.32 -2.72
CA ILE A 10 -13.44 -1.66 -2.63
C ILE A 10 -13.67 -3.16 -2.80
N GLY A 11 -12.97 -3.80 -3.73
CA GLY A 11 -13.22 -5.20 -4.06
C GLY A 11 -12.47 -5.64 -5.29
N MET A 12 -12.75 -6.86 -5.74
CA MET A 12 -12.20 -7.41 -6.96
C MET A 12 -13.34 -7.85 -7.87
N THR A 13 -13.13 -7.70 -9.16
CA THR A 13 -14.03 -8.14 -10.23
C THR A 13 -13.18 -8.71 -11.37
N SER A 14 -13.81 -9.25 -12.41
CA SER A 14 -13.12 -9.64 -13.63
C SER A 14 -13.93 -9.23 -14.83
N VAL A 15 -13.24 -8.81 -15.90
CA VAL A 15 -13.83 -8.48 -17.20
C VAL A 15 -13.20 -9.34 -18.27
N PHE A 16 -13.92 -9.60 -19.36
CA PHE A 16 -13.34 -10.20 -20.55
C PHE A 16 -12.89 -9.09 -21.50
N ASN A 17 -11.69 -9.22 -22.07
CA ASN A 17 -11.26 -8.32 -23.14
C ASN A 17 -11.81 -8.80 -24.50
N ASP A 18 -11.59 -8.02 -25.54
CA ASP A 18 -12.04 -8.34 -26.91
C ASP A 18 -11.43 -9.64 -27.47
N LYS A 19 -10.35 -10.14 -26.85
CA LYS A 19 -9.71 -11.43 -27.19
C LYS A 19 -10.32 -12.63 -26.45
N GLY A 20 -11.33 -12.41 -25.60
CA GLY A 20 -11.93 -13.45 -24.77
C GLY A 20 -11.10 -13.85 -23.54
N GLU A 21 -10.04 -13.11 -23.21
CA GLU A 21 -9.23 -13.38 -22.02
C GLU A 21 -9.88 -12.75 -20.79
N ARG A 22 -9.92 -13.51 -19.68
CA ARG A 22 -10.41 -13.03 -18.40
C ARG A 22 -9.35 -12.21 -17.67
N ILE A 23 -9.58 -10.91 -17.54
CA ILE A 23 -8.71 -9.99 -16.80
C ILE A 23 -9.27 -9.77 -15.40
N SER A 24 -8.47 -10.07 -14.37
CA SER A 24 -8.82 -9.79 -12.97
C SER A 24 -8.49 -8.34 -12.62
N LEU A 25 -9.48 -7.62 -12.07
CA LEU A 25 -9.38 -6.21 -11.71
C LEU A 25 -9.63 -6.02 -10.21
N THR A 26 -8.85 -5.15 -9.58
CA THR A 26 -9.17 -4.60 -8.26
C THR A 26 -9.77 -3.21 -8.44
N LEU A 27 -10.93 -2.97 -7.82
CA LEU A 27 -11.60 -1.69 -7.79
C LEU A 27 -11.10 -0.86 -6.60
N VAL A 28 -10.66 0.36 -6.89
CA VAL A 28 -10.10 1.28 -5.92
C VAL A 28 -10.87 2.60 -6.01
N LYS A 29 -11.45 3.05 -4.90
CA LYS A 29 -12.20 4.30 -4.82
C LYS A 29 -11.32 5.44 -4.35
N VAL A 30 -11.38 6.55 -5.06
CA VAL A 30 -10.75 7.81 -4.68
C VAL A 30 -11.83 8.67 -4.03
N ASP A 31 -11.81 8.74 -2.70
CA ASP A 31 -12.58 9.75 -1.99
C ASP A 31 -11.87 11.11 -2.09
N ASP A 32 -12.50 12.19 -1.62
CA ASP A 32 -11.95 13.56 -1.66
C ASP A 32 -10.55 13.64 -1.02
N CYS A 33 -9.53 13.58 -1.87
CA CYS A 33 -8.12 13.65 -1.53
C CYS A 33 -7.68 15.10 -1.61
N GLN A 34 -7.32 15.69 -0.48
CA GLN A 34 -6.94 17.12 -0.44
C GLN A 34 -5.51 17.30 0.00
N VAL A 35 -4.84 18.29 -0.58
CA VAL A 35 -3.49 18.69 -0.19
C VAL A 35 -3.57 19.46 1.13
N VAL A 36 -3.04 18.89 2.21
CA VAL A 36 -3.08 19.46 3.56
C VAL A 36 -1.90 20.41 3.81
N GLY A 37 -0.77 20.19 3.15
CA GLY A 37 0.42 21.02 3.32
C GLY A 37 1.62 20.51 2.54
N HIS A 38 2.68 21.32 2.52
CA HIS A 38 3.90 21.06 1.76
C HIS A 38 5.08 20.80 2.70
N LYS A 39 5.96 19.90 2.25
CA LYS A 39 7.33 19.78 2.73
C LYS A 39 8.23 20.34 1.63
N THR A 40 9.07 21.30 2.02
CA THR A 40 10.00 21.99 1.12
C THR A 40 11.43 21.65 1.50
N LEU A 41 12.32 21.69 0.51
CA LEU A 41 13.75 21.43 0.67
C LEU A 41 14.37 22.29 1.77
N GLU A 42 14.09 23.60 1.77
CA GLU A 42 14.65 24.56 2.73
C GLU A 42 14.27 24.27 4.19
N LYS A 43 13.01 23.91 4.45
CA LYS A 43 12.49 23.73 5.82
C LYS A 43 12.60 22.29 6.33
N HIS A 44 12.58 21.30 5.43
CA HIS A 44 12.44 19.89 5.79
C HIS A 44 13.52 18.98 5.17
N GLY A 45 14.35 19.49 4.27
CA GLY A 45 15.40 18.71 3.58
C GLY A 45 14.89 17.87 2.40
N TYR A 46 13.61 17.99 2.02
CA TYR A 46 13.04 17.32 0.85
C TYR A 46 11.72 17.96 0.40
N ASN A 47 11.35 17.71 -0.86
CA ASN A 47 10.08 18.16 -1.44
C ASN A 47 9.02 17.05 -1.39
N ALA A 48 7.87 17.32 -0.75
CA ALA A 48 6.73 16.41 -0.70
C ALA A 48 5.40 17.14 -0.49
N LEU A 49 4.31 16.54 -0.98
CA LEU A 49 2.94 16.94 -0.64
C LEU A 49 2.40 16.03 0.46
N VAL A 50 1.74 16.63 1.44
CA VAL A 50 0.96 15.90 2.45
C VAL A 50 -0.48 15.84 1.97
N ILE A 51 -0.95 14.65 1.62
CA ILE A 51 -2.31 14.42 1.14
C ILE A 51 -3.15 13.80 2.25
N GLY A 52 -4.38 14.27 2.40
CA GLY A 52 -5.37 13.76 3.34
C GLY A 52 -6.61 13.22 2.67
N VAL A 53 -7.17 12.14 3.22
CA VAL A 53 -8.43 11.53 2.74
C VAL A 53 -9.37 11.19 3.90
N LYS A 54 -10.67 11.12 3.58
CA LYS A 54 -11.81 10.79 4.45
C LYS A 54 -11.99 11.77 5.60
N ASP A 55 -13.11 12.48 5.59
CA ASP A 55 -13.45 13.41 6.66
C ASP A 55 -13.58 12.72 8.02
N LYS A 56 -13.10 13.41 9.05
CA LYS A 56 -13.11 12.97 10.44
C LYS A 56 -13.84 14.03 11.26
N LYS A 57 -14.80 13.59 12.08
CA LYS A 57 -15.51 14.48 13.02
C LYS A 57 -14.50 15.25 13.88
N ILE A 58 -14.66 16.57 13.97
CA ILE A 58 -13.77 17.49 14.71
C ILE A 58 -13.51 17.02 16.14
N SER A 59 -14.54 16.46 16.81
CA SER A 59 -14.42 15.94 18.17
C SER A 59 -13.47 14.75 18.33
N ARG A 60 -13.15 14.02 17.25
CA ARG A 60 -12.21 12.88 17.25
C ARG A 60 -10.79 13.28 16.84
N VAL A 61 -10.53 14.57 16.64
CA VAL A 61 -9.23 15.10 16.21
C VAL A 61 -8.55 15.73 17.41
N THR A 62 -7.26 15.44 17.60
CA THR A 62 -6.45 16.04 18.67
C THR A 62 -6.26 17.54 18.42
N LYS A 63 -6.13 18.33 19.48
CA LYS A 63 -6.01 19.81 19.38
C LYS A 63 -4.91 20.28 18.41
N PRO A 64 -3.68 19.72 18.41
CA PRO A 64 -2.63 20.14 17.47
C PRO A 64 -3.03 19.90 16.01
N MET A 65 -3.62 18.74 15.71
CA MET A 65 -4.05 18.42 14.34
C MET A 65 -5.18 19.31 13.86
N ARG A 66 -6.08 19.74 14.76
CA ARG A 66 -7.13 20.71 14.39
C ARG A 66 -6.52 22.03 13.91
N GLN A 67 -5.46 22.51 14.58
CA GLN A 67 -4.77 23.73 14.14
C GLN A 67 -4.13 23.56 12.76
N VAL A 68 -3.52 22.40 12.49
CA VAL A 68 -2.96 22.10 11.16
C VAL A 68 -4.03 22.17 10.07
N PHE A 69 -5.18 21.53 10.28
CA PHE A 69 -6.29 21.57 9.33
C PHE A 69 -6.93 22.96 9.20
N ALA A 70 -7.03 23.72 10.30
CA ALA A 70 -7.55 25.08 10.29
C ALA A 70 -6.64 26.04 9.51
N ASN A 71 -5.32 25.94 9.68
CA ASN A 71 -4.35 26.72 8.91
C ASN A 71 -4.43 26.42 7.41
N ALA A 72 -4.68 25.16 7.04
CA ALA A 72 -4.88 24.74 5.66
C ALA A 72 -6.29 25.04 5.12
N LYS A 73 -7.23 25.50 5.98
CA LYS A 73 -8.65 25.72 5.66
C LYS A 73 -9.37 24.49 5.10
N ILE A 74 -9.04 23.30 5.61
CA ILE A 74 -9.58 22.01 5.14
C ILE A 74 -10.33 21.28 6.27
N SER A 75 -11.33 20.47 5.91
CA SER A 75 -11.99 19.56 6.85
C SER A 75 -10.97 18.56 7.44
N PRO A 76 -11.04 18.22 8.73
CA PRO A 76 -10.10 17.27 9.29
C PRO A 76 -10.15 15.91 8.59
N LYS A 77 -9.00 15.41 8.14
CA LYS A 77 -8.89 14.14 7.43
C LYS A 77 -8.46 12.98 8.35
N THR A 78 -8.90 11.77 8.02
CA THR A 78 -8.66 10.56 8.83
C THR A 78 -7.28 9.96 8.56
N LYS A 79 -6.86 9.95 7.30
CA LYS A 79 -5.56 9.42 6.87
C LYS A 79 -4.78 10.53 6.21
N LEU A 80 -3.51 10.67 6.59
CA LEU A 80 -2.56 11.56 5.98
C LEU A 80 -1.39 10.74 5.45
N LYS A 81 -0.85 11.12 4.29
CA LYS A 81 0.35 10.51 3.74
C LYS A 81 1.15 11.51 2.94
N GLU A 82 2.47 11.43 3.08
CA GLU A 82 3.40 12.22 2.28
C GLU A 82 3.73 11.51 0.95
N PHE A 83 3.80 12.29 -0.12
CA PHE A 83 4.26 11.85 -1.43
C PHE A 83 5.41 12.74 -1.86
N ARG A 84 6.58 12.14 -2.12
CA ARG A 84 7.73 12.85 -2.66
C ARG A 84 7.44 13.32 -4.07
N ILE A 85 7.80 14.56 -4.37
CA ILE A 85 7.58 15.22 -5.65
C ILE A 85 8.86 15.96 -6.08
N SER A 86 8.95 16.29 -7.36
CA SER A 86 9.94 17.27 -7.83
C SER A 86 9.43 18.70 -7.61
N GLU A 87 10.34 19.68 -7.64
CA GLU A 87 10.06 21.10 -7.35
C GLU A 87 8.98 21.70 -8.24
N GLU A 88 8.86 21.25 -9.48
CA GLU A 88 7.86 21.73 -10.43
C GLU A 88 6.44 21.19 -10.18
N ASN A 89 6.28 20.17 -9.32
CA ASN A 89 5.02 19.45 -9.12
C ASN A 89 4.33 19.79 -7.79
N PHE A 90 4.61 20.95 -7.20
CA PHE A 90 3.81 21.43 -6.08
C PHE A 90 2.40 21.77 -6.55
N ILE A 91 1.42 21.41 -5.73
CA ILE A 91 0.01 21.67 -5.96
C ILE A 91 -0.47 22.46 -4.76
N ASP A 92 -1.30 23.48 -4.97
CA ASP A 92 -1.74 24.36 -3.89
C ASP A 92 -2.44 23.62 -2.74
N ILE A 93 -2.26 24.16 -1.53
CA ILE A 93 -2.94 23.69 -0.34
C ILE A 93 -4.45 23.83 -0.55
N ALA A 94 -5.22 22.85 -0.07
CA ALA A 94 -6.67 22.70 -0.24
C ALA A 94 -7.14 22.30 -1.64
N ALA A 95 -6.25 22.13 -2.63
CA ALA A 95 -6.64 21.54 -3.90
C ALA A 95 -7.09 20.07 -3.71
N SER A 96 -8.15 19.69 -4.41
CA SER A 96 -8.65 18.31 -4.46
C SER A 96 -8.02 17.55 -5.64
N LEU A 97 -7.59 16.33 -5.38
CA LEU A 97 -7.07 15.38 -6.36
C LEU A 97 -8.13 14.34 -6.67
N GLU A 98 -8.50 14.25 -7.95
CA GLU A 98 -9.51 13.31 -8.43
C GLU A 98 -8.89 12.14 -9.21
N VAL A 99 -9.76 11.28 -9.73
CA VAL A 99 -9.35 10.07 -10.48
C VAL A 99 -8.61 10.42 -11.77
N ASP A 100 -8.91 11.59 -12.34
CA ASP A 100 -8.33 12.14 -13.58
C ASP A 100 -6.82 12.35 -13.52
N HIS A 101 -6.24 12.30 -12.33
CA HIS A 101 -4.79 12.33 -12.14
C HIS A 101 -4.07 11.16 -12.85
N PHE A 102 -4.80 10.08 -13.12
CA PHE A 102 -4.31 8.89 -13.82
C PHE A 102 -5.06 8.65 -15.12
N THR A 103 -4.37 8.06 -16.08
CA THR A 103 -4.93 7.69 -17.39
C THR A 103 -5.05 6.18 -17.55
N ALA A 104 -6.02 5.74 -18.36
CA ALA A 104 -6.14 4.33 -18.73
C ALA A 104 -4.89 3.87 -19.47
N GLY A 105 -4.40 2.67 -19.15
CA GLY A 105 -3.16 2.11 -19.72
C GLY A 105 -1.89 2.48 -18.97
N GLN A 106 -1.91 3.50 -18.11
CA GLN A 106 -0.76 3.91 -17.31
C GLN A 106 -0.34 2.82 -16.31
N PHE A 107 0.97 2.71 -16.03
CA PHE A 107 1.51 1.85 -14.99
C PHE A 107 1.69 2.59 -13.66
N VAL A 108 1.26 1.95 -12.58
CA VAL A 108 1.30 2.49 -11.22
C VAL A 108 1.94 1.53 -10.22
N ASP A 109 2.56 2.10 -9.19
CA ASP A 109 3.04 1.39 -8.01
C ASP A 109 2.03 1.59 -6.86
N ILE A 110 1.62 0.49 -6.23
CA ILE A 110 0.64 0.52 -5.15
C ILE A 110 1.26 0.03 -3.87
N THR A 111 1.17 0.87 -2.83
CA THR A 111 1.62 0.52 -1.48
C THR A 111 0.43 0.42 -0.53
N ALA A 112 0.27 -0.71 0.14
CA ALA A 112 -0.74 -0.88 1.17
C ALA A 112 -0.26 -1.79 2.30
N THR A 113 -1.08 -1.91 3.35
CA THR A 113 -0.81 -2.83 4.46
C THR A 113 -1.40 -4.19 4.15
N THR A 114 -0.58 -5.24 4.25
CA THR A 114 -1.00 -6.63 3.99
C THR A 114 -1.97 -7.15 5.05
N ILE A 115 -2.76 -8.16 4.69
CA ILE A 115 -3.68 -8.84 5.60
C ILE A 115 -2.87 -9.51 6.73
N GLY A 116 -3.23 -9.22 7.98
CA GLY A 116 -2.66 -9.87 9.16
C GLY A 116 -3.03 -11.35 9.21
N LYS A 117 -2.05 -12.21 9.51
CA LYS A 117 -2.20 -13.66 9.63
C LYS A 117 -1.92 -14.17 11.05
N GLY A 118 -1.76 -13.26 12.02
CA GLY A 118 -1.46 -13.58 13.43
C GLY A 118 -0.08 -14.19 13.61
N PHE A 119 0.10 -14.96 14.69
CA PHE A 119 1.29 -15.77 14.90
C PHE A 119 1.30 -16.94 13.92
N ALA A 120 2.23 -16.92 12.96
CA ALA A 120 2.37 -17.95 11.96
C ALA A 120 3.54 -18.90 12.30
N GLY A 121 3.29 -20.21 12.19
CA GLY A 121 4.31 -21.24 12.26
C GLY A 121 5.34 -21.13 11.11
N SER A 122 6.48 -21.80 11.28
CA SER A 122 7.60 -21.77 10.33
C SER A 122 7.21 -22.19 8.91
N MET A 123 6.37 -23.22 8.77
CA MET A 123 5.87 -23.69 7.47
C MET A 123 5.06 -22.60 6.75
N LYS A 124 4.10 -21.95 7.42
CA LYS A 124 3.27 -20.90 6.80
C LYS A 124 4.04 -19.60 6.53
N ARG A 125 4.99 -19.26 7.40
CA ARG A 125 5.72 -17.99 7.35
C ARG A 125 6.88 -18.02 6.34
N HIS A 126 7.58 -19.14 6.25
CA HIS A 126 8.84 -19.28 5.50
C HIS A 126 8.81 -20.42 4.47
N ASN A 127 7.68 -21.08 4.26
CA ASN A 127 7.52 -22.24 3.37
C ASN A 127 8.44 -23.41 3.72
N PHE A 128 8.68 -23.67 5.02
CA PHE A 128 9.43 -24.85 5.46
C PHE A 128 8.67 -26.14 5.14
N ARG A 129 9.38 -27.21 4.79
CA ARG A 129 8.81 -28.51 4.39
C ARG A 129 8.13 -29.27 5.54
N GLY A 130 8.54 -29.03 6.79
CA GLY A 130 8.14 -29.86 7.93
C GLY A 130 8.94 -31.17 7.99
N LEU A 131 8.49 -32.10 8.82
CA LEU A 131 9.05 -33.46 8.96
C LEU A 131 8.07 -34.49 8.40
N GLU A 132 8.48 -35.77 8.41
CA GLU A 132 7.63 -36.88 7.98
C GLU A 132 6.38 -37.03 8.87
N ALA A 133 5.35 -37.68 8.32
CA ALA A 133 4.07 -37.87 8.99
C ALA A 133 3.94 -39.24 9.68
N SER A 134 4.38 -40.32 9.03
CA SER A 134 4.09 -41.71 9.43
C SER A 134 5.31 -42.57 9.81
N HIS A 135 6.52 -42.16 9.47
CA HIS A 135 7.74 -42.96 9.64
C HIS A 135 8.46 -42.65 10.98
N GLY A 136 7.77 -42.85 12.10
CA GLY A 136 8.38 -42.77 13.44
C GLY A 136 8.63 -41.36 13.99
N VAL A 137 8.20 -40.30 13.30
CA VAL A 137 8.29 -38.92 13.82
C VAL A 137 7.33 -38.72 14.99
N SER A 138 7.84 -38.36 16.16
CA SER A 138 7.05 -38.06 17.35
C SER A 138 6.83 -36.55 17.51
N ILE A 139 5.57 -36.10 17.45
CA ILE A 139 5.06 -34.75 17.83
C ILE A 139 5.62 -33.57 16.99
N SER A 140 6.59 -33.80 16.12
CA SER A 140 7.41 -32.76 15.47
C SER A 140 7.11 -32.57 13.98
N HIS A 141 6.01 -33.15 13.46
CA HIS A 141 5.62 -33.12 12.04
C HIS A 141 5.69 -31.73 11.39
N ARG A 142 5.34 -30.68 12.13
CA ARG A 142 5.32 -29.28 11.65
C ARG A 142 6.36 -28.39 12.32
N SER A 143 7.31 -29.00 13.04
CA SER A 143 8.42 -28.29 13.68
C SER A 143 9.37 -27.70 12.62
N HIS A 144 10.20 -26.73 13.03
CA HIS A 144 11.18 -26.10 12.14
C HIS A 144 12.51 -26.86 12.00
N GLY A 145 12.69 -27.98 12.73
CA GLY A 145 13.99 -28.66 12.84
C GLY A 145 15.02 -27.84 13.62
N SER A 146 16.30 -27.99 13.26
CA SER A 146 17.41 -27.35 13.96
C SER A 146 17.49 -25.83 13.78
N THR A 147 17.81 -25.13 14.87
CA THR A 147 17.97 -23.67 14.90
C THR A 147 19.41 -23.21 14.63
N GLY A 148 20.41 -24.09 14.80
CA GLY A 148 21.84 -23.74 14.71
C GLY A 148 22.77 -24.95 14.70
N GLN A 149 24.07 -24.68 14.87
CA GLN A 149 25.13 -25.69 15.02
C GLN A 149 25.51 -25.85 16.51
N ARG A 150 26.43 -26.76 16.84
CA ARG A 150 26.83 -27.09 18.23
C ARG A 150 27.73 -26.02 18.88
N GLN A 151 29.03 -26.29 19.04
CA GLN A 151 29.93 -25.46 19.86
C GLN A 151 30.33 -24.17 19.13
N ASP A 152 30.74 -24.31 17.88
CA ASP A 152 31.05 -23.18 17.01
C ASP A 152 29.91 -23.08 15.98
N PRO A 153 29.05 -22.04 16.04
CA PRO A 153 29.20 -20.76 16.72
C PRO A 153 28.54 -20.68 18.13
N GLY A 154 27.94 -21.75 18.64
CA GLY A 154 27.39 -21.78 20.01
C GLY A 154 26.17 -20.89 20.23
N LYS A 155 25.54 -20.41 19.15
CA LYS A 155 24.42 -19.46 19.22
C LYS A 155 23.50 -19.57 18.01
N VAL A 156 22.28 -19.06 18.15
CA VAL A 156 21.38 -18.80 17.02
C VAL A 156 21.74 -17.44 16.40
N PHE A 157 22.02 -17.41 15.11
CA PHE A 157 22.32 -16.17 14.39
C PHE A 157 21.10 -15.23 14.32
N LYS A 158 21.37 -13.91 14.31
CA LYS A 158 20.35 -12.89 14.02
C LYS A 158 19.76 -13.14 12.63
N GLY A 159 18.44 -12.93 12.47
CA GLY A 159 17.74 -13.17 11.21
C GLY A 159 17.41 -14.64 10.91
N LYS A 160 17.70 -15.59 11.82
CA LYS A 160 17.28 -16.99 11.68
C LYS A 160 15.76 -17.06 11.50
N LYS A 161 15.33 -17.74 10.43
CA LYS A 161 13.92 -17.93 10.09
C LYS A 161 13.21 -18.80 11.15
N MET A 162 12.29 -18.20 11.89
CA MET A 162 11.48 -18.84 12.93
C MET A 162 10.01 -18.43 12.83
N ALA A 163 9.14 -19.09 13.63
CA ALA A 163 7.75 -18.69 13.79
C ALA A 163 7.63 -17.24 14.31
N GLY A 164 6.46 -16.64 14.12
CA GLY A 164 6.18 -15.28 14.60
C GLY A 164 5.08 -14.59 13.81
N HIS A 165 4.83 -13.32 14.14
CA HIS A 165 3.78 -12.54 13.48
C HIS A 165 4.01 -12.44 11.96
N MET A 166 2.95 -12.68 11.19
CA MET A 166 2.95 -12.60 9.72
C MET A 166 1.83 -11.68 9.24
N GLY A 167 2.12 -10.84 8.25
CA GLY A 167 1.18 -9.84 7.74
C GLY A 167 1.23 -8.52 8.52
N CYS A 168 0.27 -7.63 8.28
CA CYS A 168 0.27 -6.24 8.78
C CYS A 168 1.51 -5.42 8.37
N ASN A 169 2.26 -5.90 7.38
CA ASN A 169 3.43 -5.21 6.86
C ASN A 169 3.03 -4.36 5.66
N GLN A 170 3.69 -3.21 5.51
CA GLN A 170 3.58 -2.39 4.32
C GLN A 170 4.31 -3.05 3.16
N VAL A 171 3.61 -3.28 2.06
CA VAL A 171 4.16 -3.89 0.85
C VAL A 171 3.82 -3.00 -0.33
N THR A 172 4.77 -2.87 -1.26
CA THR A 172 4.56 -2.20 -2.55
C THR A 172 4.55 -3.25 -3.65
N ILE A 173 3.47 -3.29 -4.44
CA ILE A 173 3.43 -4.02 -5.70
C ILE A 173 3.66 -3.00 -6.81
N GLN A 174 4.61 -3.29 -7.69
CA GLN A 174 5.05 -2.37 -8.73
C GLN A 174 4.47 -2.73 -10.10
N ASN A 175 4.42 -1.75 -11.00
CA ASN A 175 4.07 -1.92 -12.41
C ASN A 175 2.67 -2.52 -12.65
N LEU A 176 1.68 -2.15 -11.84
CA LEU A 176 0.29 -2.53 -12.07
C LEU A 176 -0.32 -1.63 -13.15
N LYS A 177 -1.04 -2.21 -14.11
CA LYS A 177 -1.66 -1.46 -15.20
C LYS A 177 -3.03 -0.94 -14.78
N ILE A 178 -3.33 0.32 -15.05
CA ILE A 178 -4.69 0.85 -14.95
C ILE A 178 -5.46 0.37 -16.17
N PHE A 179 -6.56 -0.34 -15.92
CA PHE A 179 -7.44 -0.83 -16.97
C PHE A 179 -8.40 0.27 -17.44
N ALA A 180 -9.08 0.92 -16.50
CA ALA A 180 -10.03 1.99 -16.77
C ALA A 180 -10.16 2.93 -15.57
N VAL A 181 -10.61 4.15 -15.84
CA VAL A 181 -10.91 5.19 -14.85
C VAL A 181 -12.38 5.59 -15.04
N ASP A 182 -13.15 5.54 -13.96
CA ASP A 182 -14.56 5.91 -13.91
C ASP A 182 -14.70 7.14 -13.02
N LYS A 183 -14.96 8.30 -13.64
CA LYS A 183 -15.06 9.59 -12.96
C LYS A 183 -16.32 9.72 -12.12
N GLU A 184 -17.46 9.26 -12.65
CA GLU A 184 -18.76 9.35 -12.00
C GLU A 184 -18.76 8.60 -10.66
N ARG A 185 -18.22 7.38 -10.67
CA ARG A 185 -18.15 6.54 -9.45
C ARG A 185 -16.90 6.79 -8.62
N LYS A 186 -15.99 7.64 -9.11
CA LYS A 186 -14.67 7.91 -8.54
C LYS A 186 -13.83 6.65 -8.34
N LEU A 187 -13.81 5.76 -9.34
CA LEU A 187 -13.13 4.45 -9.28
C LEU A 187 -11.96 4.37 -10.26
N ILE A 188 -10.87 3.78 -9.80
CA ILE A 188 -9.76 3.28 -10.63
C ILE A 188 -9.87 1.76 -10.67
N MET A 189 -9.88 1.20 -11.87
CA MET A 189 -9.83 -0.24 -12.10
C MET A 189 -8.40 -0.65 -12.41
N ILE A 190 -7.79 -1.45 -11.54
CA ILE A 190 -6.38 -1.81 -11.63
C ILE A 190 -6.25 -3.30 -11.91
N GLN A 191 -5.45 -3.66 -12.90
CA GLN A 191 -5.22 -5.06 -13.23
C GLN A 191 -4.38 -5.76 -12.14
N GLY A 192 -4.90 -6.88 -11.64
CA GLY A 192 -4.23 -7.71 -10.65
C GLY A 192 -4.66 -7.47 -9.20
N SER A 193 -3.96 -8.11 -8.28
CA SER A 193 -4.26 -8.09 -6.84
C SER A 193 -3.54 -6.96 -6.12
N ILE A 194 -4.22 -6.33 -5.17
CA ILE A 194 -3.65 -5.31 -4.30
C ILE A 194 -3.58 -5.81 -2.85
N PRO A 195 -2.49 -5.53 -2.10
CA PRO A 195 -2.38 -5.91 -0.70
C PRO A 195 -3.48 -5.27 0.16
N GLY A 196 -3.94 -5.99 1.18
CA GLY A 196 -4.93 -5.50 2.15
C GLY A 196 -6.34 -6.06 1.96
N HIS A 197 -7.17 -5.88 2.99
CA HIS A 197 -8.57 -6.30 3.03
C HIS A 197 -9.47 -5.28 2.31
N LYS A 198 -10.74 -5.63 2.08
CA LYS A 198 -11.74 -4.67 1.61
C LYS A 198 -11.84 -3.49 2.58
N ASN A 199 -11.92 -2.27 2.07
CA ASN A 199 -11.91 -0.99 2.80
C ASN A 199 -10.56 -0.57 3.39
N SER A 200 -9.46 -1.28 3.12
CA SER A 200 -8.14 -0.80 3.50
C SER A 200 -7.71 0.39 2.62
N TYR A 201 -7.04 1.37 3.23
CA TYR A 201 -6.40 2.46 2.50
C TYR A 201 -5.08 2.00 1.87
N LEU A 202 -4.85 2.48 0.66
CA LEU A 202 -3.65 2.26 -0.13
C LEU A 202 -3.18 3.60 -0.69
N SER A 203 -1.94 3.64 -1.17
CA SER A 203 -1.44 4.75 -1.96
C SER A 203 -1.14 4.31 -3.37
N VAL A 204 -1.61 5.08 -4.35
CA VAL A 204 -1.32 4.91 -5.77
C VAL A 204 -0.34 6.00 -6.19
N LYS A 205 0.70 5.63 -6.93
CA LYS A 205 1.70 6.55 -7.47
C LYS A 205 2.17 6.04 -8.83
N ASP A 206 2.69 6.94 -9.66
CA ASP A 206 3.27 6.57 -10.95
C ASP A 206 4.38 5.51 -10.76
N ALA A 207 4.47 4.55 -11.67
CA ALA A 207 5.46 3.47 -11.58
C ALA A 207 6.88 4.00 -11.80
N ILE A 208 7.80 3.64 -10.89
CA ILE A 208 9.20 4.12 -10.98
C ILE A 208 9.98 3.38 -12.07
N LYS A 209 9.66 2.10 -12.30
CA LYS A 209 10.40 1.21 -13.22
C LYS A 209 9.90 1.25 -14.66
N LYS A 210 8.69 1.77 -14.87
CA LYS A 210 8.11 1.99 -16.19
C LYS A 210 7.78 3.46 -16.30
N ILE A 211 8.82 4.24 -16.56
CA ILE A 211 8.63 5.63 -16.98
C ILE A 211 7.81 5.53 -18.26
N SER A 212 6.59 6.06 -18.23
CA SER A 212 5.79 6.24 -19.43
C SER A 212 6.64 7.06 -20.40
N ILE A 213 7.21 6.38 -21.39
CA ILE A 213 7.82 7.02 -22.55
C ILE A 213 6.65 7.65 -23.28
N THR A 214 6.46 8.94 -23.07
CA THR A 214 5.73 9.78 -24.01
C THR A 214 6.55 9.76 -25.30
N VAL A 215 6.07 9.02 -26.29
CA VAL A 215 6.32 9.33 -27.71
C VAL A 215 5.26 10.36 -28.10
#